data_AF-A0A021X2T2-F1
#
_entry.id   AF-A0A021X2T2-F1
#
_cell.length_a   1.000
_cell.length_b   1.000
_cell.length_c   1.000
_cell.angle_alpha   90.00
_cell.angle_beta   90.00
_cell.angle_gamma   90.00
#
_symmetry.space_group_name_H-M   'P 1'
#
loop_
_entity.id
_entity.type
_entity.pdbx_description
1 polymer ?
#
loop_
_entity_poly.entity_id
_entity_poly.type
_entity_poly.pdbx_seq_one_letter_code
_entity_poly.pdbx_strand_id
1 'polypeptide(L)'
;MHDETTDLMNTLTFTLGVIASSEGHHRQRLMDTYGEAQALAAGIGLENGSARPRIVACLERFKACKAAKDVTAAAWVLVAIQERIAERDLTGWQTLKIVADKAAALLRPPRKQMH
;
A
#
# COMPACT_ATOMS: atom_id res chain seq x y z
N MET A 1 12.10 -2.09 22.75
CA MET A 1 12.50 -2.26 21.33
C MET A 1 11.20 -2.34 20.56
N HIS A 2 10.90 -1.38 19.69
CA HIS A 2 9.68 -1.37 18.87
C HIS A 2 9.95 -2.27 17.66
N ASP A 3 9.10 -3.27 17.43
CA ASP A 3 9.26 -4.18 16.30
C ASP A 3 8.47 -3.63 15.10
N GLU A 4 9.20 -2.99 14.18
CA GLU A 4 8.65 -2.41 12.95
C GLU A 4 7.76 -3.42 12.19
N THR A 5 8.12 -4.71 12.21
CA THR A 5 7.33 -5.77 11.57
C THR A 5 5.93 -5.86 12.14
N THR A 6 5.81 -5.80 13.47
CA THR A 6 4.54 -5.84 14.19
C THR A 6 3.70 -4.60 13.87
N ASP A 7 4.31 -3.41 13.84
CA ASP A 7 3.60 -2.17 13.52
C ASP A 7 3.11 -2.11 12.08
N LEU A 8 3.93 -2.60 11.14
CA LEU A 8 3.56 -2.76 9.74
C LEU A 8 2.41 -3.76 9.60
N MET A 9 2.44 -4.89 10.31
CA MET A 9 1.37 -5.88 10.29
C MET A 9 0.05 -5.32 10.81
N ASN A 10 0.08 -4.57 11.91
CA ASN A 10 -1.10 -3.91 12.47
C ASN A 10 -1.70 -2.90 11.49
N THR A 11 -0.85 -2.05 10.91
CA THR A 11 -1.25 -1.06 9.91
C THR A 11 -1.85 -1.73 8.66
N LEU A 12 -1.23 -2.83 8.21
CA LEU A 12 -1.65 -3.56 7.03
C LEU A 12 -2.98 -4.29 7.25
N THR A 13 -3.19 -4.86 8.44
CA THR A 13 -4.46 -5.51 8.81
C THR A 13 -5.60 -4.50 8.85
N PHE A 14 -5.37 -3.31 9.43
CA PHE A 14 -6.34 -2.22 9.40
C PHE A 14 -6.64 -1.78 7.96
N THR A 15 -5.59 -1.58 7.15
CA THR A 15 -5.70 -1.16 5.75
C THR A 15 -6.50 -2.17 4.92
N LEU A 16 -6.25 -3.47 5.12
CA LEU A 16 -7.02 -4.55 4.50
C LEU A 16 -8.50 -4.47 4.86
N GLY A 17 -8.84 -4.20 6.13
CA GLY A 17 -10.23 -4.05 6.58
C GLY A 17 -10.93 -2.89 5.89
N VAL A 18 -10.27 -1.73 5.75
CA VAL A 18 -10.81 -0.57 5.01
C VAL A 18 -11.06 -0.93 3.55
N ILE A 19 -10.11 -1.58 2.89
CA ILE A 19 -10.23 -2.00 1.49
C ILE A 19 -11.38 -3.00 1.31
N ALA A 20 -11.48 -4.00 2.18
CA ALA A 20 -12.48 -5.07 2.09
C ALA A 20 -13.90 -4.59 2.32
N SER A 21 -14.08 -3.56 3.17
CA SER A 21 -15.39 -2.96 3.49
C SER A 21 -15.80 -1.81 2.57
N SER A 22 -14.95 -1.41 1.64
CA SER A 22 -15.24 -0.31 0.72
C SER A 22 -16.03 -0.79 -0.50
N GLU A 23 -17.14 -0.10 -0.79
CA GLU A 23 -18.08 -0.43 -1.86
C GLU A 23 -18.35 0.78 -2.78
N GLY A 24 -18.99 0.52 -3.92
CA GLY A 24 -19.44 1.54 -4.86
C GLY A 24 -18.36 2.55 -5.25
N HIS A 25 -18.67 3.84 -5.12
CA HIS A 25 -17.76 4.93 -5.47
C HIS A 25 -16.46 4.93 -4.67
N HIS A 26 -16.51 4.60 -3.37
CA HIS A 26 -15.30 4.51 -2.53
C HIS A 26 -14.35 3.41 -3.00
N ARG A 27 -14.91 2.26 -3.40
CA ARG A 27 -14.14 1.16 -3.97
C ARG A 27 -13.42 1.55 -5.26
N GLN A 28 -14.13 2.20 -6.18
CA GLN A 28 -13.53 2.64 -7.44
C GLN A 28 -12.38 3.63 -7.18
N ARG A 29 -12.60 4.63 -6.32
CA ARG A 29 -11.54 5.59 -5.96
C ARG A 29 -10.31 4.93 -5.33
N LEU A 30 -10.49 3.90 -4.50
CA LEU A 30 -9.39 3.13 -3.94
C LEU A 30 -8.59 2.41 -5.03
N MET A 31 -9.25 1.79 -6.00
CA MET A 31 -8.61 1.10 -7.12
C MET A 31 -7.80 2.08 -7.98
N ASP A 32 -8.40 3.22 -8.32
CA ASP A 32 -7.74 4.26 -9.12
C ASP A 32 -6.53 4.83 -8.37
N THR A 33 -6.70 5.19 -7.09
CA THR A 33 -5.61 5.70 -6.25
C THR A 33 -4.51 4.66 -6.04
N TYR A 34 -4.84 3.37 -5.96
CA TYR A 34 -3.82 2.32 -5.87
C TYR A 34 -2.95 2.29 -7.13
N GLY A 35 -3.55 2.38 -8.31
CA GLY A 35 -2.83 2.51 -9.57
C GLY A 35 -1.95 3.77 -9.62
N GLU A 36 -2.49 4.92 -9.21
CA GLU A 36 -1.74 6.18 -9.11
C GLU A 36 -0.55 6.08 -8.16
N ALA A 37 -0.74 5.45 -7.00
CA ALA A 37 0.30 5.28 -6.00
C ALA A 37 1.43 4.37 -6.50
N GLN A 38 1.09 3.28 -7.18
CA GLN A 38 2.07 2.42 -7.84
C GLN A 38 2.85 3.18 -8.92
N ALA A 39 2.16 3.97 -9.75
CA ALA A 39 2.80 4.77 -10.79
C ALA A 39 3.74 5.83 -10.20
N LEU A 40 3.33 6.52 -9.13
CA LEU A 40 4.16 7.50 -8.43
C LEU A 40 5.44 6.85 -7.89
N ALA A 41 5.31 5.74 -7.16
CA ALA A 41 6.46 5.03 -6.59
C ALA A 41 7.42 4.53 -7.69
N ALA A 42 6.88 3.94 -8.76
CA ALA A 42 7.68 3.45 -9.89
C ALA A 42 8.43 4.58 -10.63
N GLY A 43 7.86 5.79 -10.66
CA GLY A 43 8.48 6.97 -11.27
C GLY A 43 9.63 7.58 -10.46
N ILE A 44 9.82 7.16 -9.19
CA ILE A 44 10.87 7.65 -8.32
C ILE A 44 12.02 6.63 -8.27
N GLY A 45 13.24 7.11 -8.49
CA GLY A 45 14.45 6.27 -8.39
C GLY A 45 14.71 5.79 -6.96
N LEU A 46 15.47 4.71 -6.82
CA LEU A 46 16.01 4.30 -5.53
C LEU A 46 17.17 5.22 -5.13
N GLU A 47 17.29 5.53 -3.84
CA GLU A 47 18.41 6.31 -3.30
C GLU A 47 19.37 5.35 -2.60
N ASN A 48 20.58 5.19 -3.16
CA ASN A 48 21.58 4.22 -2.66
C ASN A 48 21.02 2.79 -2.51
N GLY A 49 20.08 2.40 -3.39
CA GLY A 49 19.39 1.11 -3.34
C GLY A 49 18.21 1.03 -2.37
N SER A 50 17.96 2.06 -1.56
CA SER A 50 16.79 2.13 -0.67
C SER A 50 15.56 2.67 -1.39
N ALA A 51 14.40 2.11 -1.05
CA ALA A 51 13.09 2.57 -1.50
C ALA A 51 12.57 3.76 -0.69
N ARG A 52 13.36 4.28 0.27
CA ARG A 52 12.98 5.39 1.15
C ARG A 52 12.35 6.59 0.43
N PRO A 53 12.86 7.10 -0.71
CA PRO A 53 12.20 8.20 -1.42
C PRO A 53 10.76 7.88 -1.85
N ARG A 54 10.51 6.65 -2.29
CA ARG A 54 9.18 6.16 -2.70
C ARG A 54 8.24 6.06 -1.52
N ILE A 55 8.74 5.50 -0.41
CA ILE A 55 8.00 5.35 0.85
C ILE A 55 7.57 6.73 1.35
N VAL A 56 8.49 7.69 1.41
CA VAL A 56 8.22 9.06 1.87
C VAL A 56 7.16 9.73 0.99
N ALA A 57 7.31 9.68 -0.34
CA ALA A 57 6.34 10.28 -1.26
C ALA A 57 4.92 9.69 -1.08
N CYS A 58 4.81 8.37 -0.91
CA CYS A 58 3.52 7.73 -0.64
C CYS A 58 2.95 8.14 0.73
N LEU A 59 3.79 8.26 1.76
CA LEU A 59 3.36 8.66 3.10
C LEU A 59 2.91 10.13 3.17
N GLU A 60 3.46 11.02 2.35
CA GLU A 60 2.99 12.40 2.23
C GLU A 60 1.55 12.45 1.67
N ARG A 61 1.28 11.70 0.60
CA ARG A 61 -0.06 11.57 0.04
C ARG A 61 -1.04 10.93 1.02
N PHE A 62 -0.61 9.89 1.72
CA PHE A 62 -1.38 9.27 2.80
C PHE A 62 -1.78 10.28 3.87
N LYS A 63 -0.84 11.11 4.36
CA LYS A 63 -1.11 12.13 5.38
C LYS A 63 -2.15 13.13 4.90
N ALA A 64 -2.05 13.59 3.65
CA ALA A 64 -3.03 14.51 3.05
C ALA A 64 -4.43 13.88 2.97
N CYS A 65 -4.56 12.66 2.44
CA CYS A 65 -5.83 11.93 2.39
C CYS A 65 -6.39 11.68 3.79
N LYS A 66 -5.56 11.26 4.75
CA LYS A 66 -5.98 10.99 6.13
C LYS A 66 -6.51 12.26 6.81
N ALA A 67 -5.86 13.40 6.61
CA ALA A 67 -6.32 14.69 7.14
C ALA A 67 -7.70 15.08 6.58
N ALA A 68 -7.96 14.75 5.31
CA ALA A 68 -9.25 14.92 4.66
C ALA A 68 -10.28 13.83 5.01
N LYS A 69 -9.94 12.85 5.87
CA LYS A 69 -10.74 11.65 6.15
C LYS A 69 -11.13 10.87 4.88
N ASP A 70 -10.26 10.89 3.88
CA ASP A 70 -10.46 10.22 2.61
C ASP A 70 -10.04 8.75 2.69
N VAL A 71 -10.94 7.85 2.28
CA VAL A 71 -10.72 6.40 2.25
C VAL A 71 -9.50 6.01 1.41
N THR A 72 -9.16 6.81 0.38
CA THR A 72 -8.01 6.59 -0.51
C THR A 72 -6.66 6.61 0.21
N ALA A 73 -6.60 7.12 1.45
CA ALA A 73 -5.45 6.98 2.33
C ALA A 73 -4.98 5.51 2.44
N ALA A 74 -5.91 4.54 2.45
CA ALA A 74 -5.60 3.13 2.53
C ALA A 74 -4.75 2.63 1.33
N ALA A 75 -4.99 3.16 0.12
CA ALA A 75 -4.21 2.80 -1.05
C ALA A 75 -2.77 3.33 -0.97
N TRP A 76 -2.59 4.59 -0.52
CA TRP A 76 -1.27 5.20 -0.36
C TRP A 76 -0.41 4.49 0.67
N VAL A 77 -0.96 4.17 1.84
CA VAL A 77 -0.21 3.46 2.87
C VAL A 77 0.10 2.01 2.47
N LEU A 78 -0.79 1.35 1.72
CA LEU A 78 -0.51 0.01 1.19
C LEU A 78 0.72 0.01 0.27
N VAL A 79 0.81 0.97 -0.67
CA VAL A 79 1.98 1.05 -1.56
C VAL A 79 3.26 1.42 -0.78
N ALA A 80 3.18 2.33 0.19
CA ALA A 80 4.33 2.63 1.05
C ALA A 80 4.85 1.38 1.79
N ILE A 81 3.95 0.55 2.32
CA ILE A 81 4.30 -0.72 2.98
C ILE A 81 4.89 -1.72 1.96
N GLN A 82 4.35 -1.79 0.74
CA GLN A 82 4.88 -2.66 -0.31
C GLN A 82 6.31 -2.28 -0.71
N GLU A 83 6.63 -0.99 -0.83
CA GLU A 83 7.99 -0.51 -1.09
C GLU A 83 8.94 -0.83 0.08
N ARG A 84 8.48 -0.70 1.33
CA ARG A 84 9.28 -1.08 2.52
C ARG A 84 9.57 -2.59 2.55
N ILE A 85 8.56 -3.42 2.31
CA ILE A 85 8.71 -4.89 2.24
C ILE A 85 9.68 -5.29 1.11
N ALA A 86 9.70 -4.53 0.00
CA ALA A 86 10.55 -4.82 -1.15
C ALA A 86 12.06 -4.70 -0.85
N GLU A 87 12.45 -3.99 0.21
CA GLU A 87 13.83 -3.93 0.69
C GLU A 87 14.30 -5.26 1.32
N ARG A 88 13.36 -6.13 1.76
CA ARG A 88 13.59 -7.51 2.24
C ARG A 88 14.61 -7.65 3.39
N ASP A 89 14.78 -6.60 4.17
CA ASP A 89 15.69 -6.55 5.33
C ASP A 89 14.96 -6.64 6.69
N LEU A 90 13.62 -6.73 6.67
CA LEU A 90 12.78 -6.93 7.86
C LEU A 90 12.70 -8.41 8.26
N THR A 91 12.86 -8.70 9.55
CA THR A 91 12.51 -10.03 10.08
C THR A 91 11.03 -10.33 9.80
N GLY A 92 10.71 -11.44 9.12
CA GLY A 92 9.32 -11.79 8.81
C GLY A 92 8.69 -11.03 7.62
N TRP A 93 9.49 -10.36 6.78
CA TRP A 93 9.03 -9.65 5.58
C TRP A 93 8.16 -10.51 4.65
N GLN A 94 8.36 -11.84 4.62
CA GLN A 94 7.58 -12.78 3.80
C GLN A 94 6.12 -12.84 4.26
N THR A 95 5.87 -12.85 5.57
CA THR A 95 4.50 -12.85 6.12
C THR A 95 3.81 -11.53 5.82
N LEU A 96 4.51 -10.40 5.99
CA LEU A 96 4.01 -9.08 5.60
C LEU A 96 3.66 -9.05 4.11
N LYS A 97 4.53 -9.59 3.26
CA LYS A 97 4.30 -9.67 1.81
C LYS A 97 3.01 -10.40 1.48
N ILE A 98 2.74 -11.55 2.11
CA ILE A 98 1.53 -12.33 1.86
C ILE A 98 0.27 -11.51 2.14
N VAL A 99 0.24 -10.80 3.27
CA VAL A 99 -0.92 -9.97 3.64
C VAL A 99 -1.05 -8.77 2.70
N ALA A 100 0.07 -8.15 2.32
CA ALA A 100 0.07 -7.00 1.41
C ALA A 100 -0.39 -7.39 0.00
N ASP A 101 0.00 -8.57 -0.48
CA ASP A 101 -0.44 -9.11 -1.76
C ASP A 101 -1.95 -9.41 -1.74
N LYS A 102 -2.50 -9.91 -0.62
CA LYS A 102 -3.95 -10.10 -0.45
C LYS A 102 -4.72 -8.77 -0.49
N ALA A 103 -4.23 -7.76 0.22
CA ALA A 103 -4.83 -6.42 0.18
C ALA A 103 -4.79 -5.84 -1.24
N ALA A 104 -3.67 -5.97 -1.95
CA ALA A 104 -3.53 -5.51 -3.32
C ALA A 104 -4.42 -6.28 -4.31
N ALA A 105 -4.64 -7.57 -4.10
CA ALA A 105 -5.52 -8.37 -4.95
C ALA A 105 -6.97 -7.86 -4.95
N LEU A 106 -7.43 -7.27 -3.83
CA LEU A 106 -8.76 -6.66 -3.75
C LEU A 106 -8.89 -5.34 -4.52
N LEU A 107 -7.77 -4.70 -4.86
CA LEU A 107 -7.72 -3.42 -5.58
C LEU A 107 -7.35 -3.56 -7.05
N ARG A 108 -6.85 -4.73 -7.47
CA ARG A 108 -6.59 -5.01 -8.88
C ARG A 108 -7.89 -5.46 -9.54
N PRO A 109 -8.19 -4.96 -10.75
CA PRO A 109 -9.31 -5.50 -11.51
C PRO A 109 -9.08 -7.01 -11.71
N PRO A 110 -10.15 -7.84 -11.68
CA PRO A 110 -10.02 -9.25 -12.03
C PRO A 110 -9.40 -9.32 -13.43
N ARG A 111 -8.32 -10.10 -13.58
CA ARG A 111 -7.72 -10.33 -14.90
C ARG A 111 -8.85 -10.80 -15.81
N LYS A 112 -9.15 -10.05 -16.88
CA LYS A 112 -9.96 -10.59 -17.96
C LYS A 112 -9.27 -11.87 -18.41
N GLN A 113 -9.89 -13.03 -18.18
CA GLN A 113 -9.54 -14.22 -18.94
C GLN A 113 -9.88 -13.85 -20.39
N MET A 114 -8.85 -13.60 -21.20
CA MET A 114 -9.02 -13.47 -22.63
C MET A 114 -9.41 -14.87 -23.11
N HIS A 115 -10.69 -15.03 -23.46
CA HIS A 115 -11.20 -16.18 -24.20
C HIS A 115 -10.86 -16.01 -25.68
#